data_AF-I1SKU9-F1
#
_entry.id   AF-I1SKU9-F1
#
_cell.length_a   1.000
_cell.length_b   1.000
_cell.length_c   1.000
_cell.angle_alpha   90.00
_cell.angle_beta   90.00
_cell.angle_gamma   90.00
#
_symmetry.space_group_name_H-M   'P 1'
#
loop_
_entity.id
_entity.type
_entity.pdbx_description
1 polymer ?
#
loop_
_entity_poly.entity_id
_entity_poly.type
_entity_poly.pdbx_seq_one_letter_code
_entity_poly.pdbx_strand_id
1 'polypeptide(L)'
;MEIQPGTQDAFEKTWWEVGSAIARQPANRGQTLSRTTEGDRSVYYVVTDWDDETSFRTFELSEEHVEHRRRLGKYRTHGEMTTTQTVYDIPPVPRPASTTTTGPAPTAGERAVAFVGLGNMGGGMAHALLDAGHRLTVHNRTAAKARPLVDAGATAAAGPAEAARGHSVVVLSLSDEAAVDEVLFGQIVPVLAPGSIVVDTSTVSPEYARKAAARLADAGLRRVEACVVGNPFQAREGKLRVYTSGAEQDAAEVADILDAIGSEVLHLGAPGTAATLKLIFNLLLGAQVASLSEAVAYGVRAGLDRDRLLAAVAGSGFSSLVMRFRAELMRKGTYEPAFFRSTLMEKDLRLAIDDAAATGVALPVLDTVRAGFAAVVAAGDGNKDASVLIEHTTAAVPAPRTPGDAS
;
A
#
# COMPACT_ATOMS: atom_id res chain seq x y z
N MET A 1 21.02 -15.88 -8.04
CA MET A 1 22.36 -16.52 -8.03
C MET A 1 22.88 -16.66 -9.46
N GLU A 2 24.16 -16.42 -9.71
CA GLU A 2 24.78 -16.57 -11.04
C GLU A 2 25.41 -17.95 -11.22
N ILE A 3 25.21 -18.52 -12.41
CA ILE A 3 25.71 -19.86 -12.79
C ILE A 3 26.82 -19.76 -13.84
N GLN A 4 27.82 -20.64 -13.73
CA GLN A 4 28.94 -20.76 -14.66
C GLN A 4 28.43 -20.95 -16.09
N PRO A 5 28.87 -20.13 -17.05
CA PRO A 5 28.49 -20.26 -18.46
C PRO A 5 28.80 -21.68 -18.98
N GLY A 6 27.85 -22.29 -19.68
CA GLY A 6 27.97 -23.64 -20.22
C GLY A 6 27.61 -24.77 -19.25
N THR A 7 27.22 -24.46 -18.01
CA THR A 7 26.84 -25.47 -17.00
C THR A 7 25.36 -25.44 -16.61
N GLN A 8 24.56 -24.59 -17.26
CA GLN A 8 23.15 -24.35 -16.96
C GLN A 8 22.30 -25.63 -16.96
N ASP A 9 22.40 -26.46 -18.00
CA ASP A 9 21.62 -27.69 -18.11
C ASP A 9 21.98 -28.70 -16.99
N ALA A 10 23.26 -28.77 -16.63
CA ALA A 10 23.73 -29.62 -15.54
C ALA A 10 23.27 -29.10 -14.18
N PHE A 11 23.22 -27.77 -14.01
CA PHE A 11 22.67 -27.11 -12.84
C PHE A 11 21.16 -27.39 -12.71
N GLU A 12 20.37 -27.16 -13.76
CA GLU A 12 18.92 -27.38 -13.78
C GLU A 12 18.59 -28.86 -13.52
N LYS A 13 19.32 -29.79 -14.15
CA LYS A 13 19.17 -31.23 -13.88
C LYS A 13 19.47 -31.57 -12.41
N THR A 14 20.57 -31.05 -11.86
CA THR A 14 20.94 -31.28 -10.46
C THR A 14 19.90 -30.67 -9.50
N TRP A 15 19.35 -29.50 -9.86
CA TRP A 15 18.25 -28.87 -9.13
C TRP A 15 17.02 -29.76 -9.08
N TRP A 16 16.58 -30.34 -10.20
CA TRP A 16 15.39 -31.20 -10.22
C TRP A 16 15.61 -32.56 -9.54
N GLU A 17 16.81 -33.14 -9.67
CA GLU A 17 17.18 -34.40 -9.02
C GLU A 17 17.15 -34.32 -7.48
N VAL A 18 17.52 -33.18 -6.90
CA VAL A 18 17.64 -33.01 -5.45
C VAL A 18 16.49 -32.18 -4.87
N GLY A 19 16.01 -31.20 -5.64
CA GLY A 19 14.97 -30.25 -5.26
C GLY A 19 13.58 -30.88 -5.11
N SER A 20 13.32 -32.03 -5.76
CA SER A 20 12.04 -32.74 -5.61
C SER A 20 11.81 -33.30 -4.20
N ALA A 21 12.86 -33.54 -3.41
CA ALA A 21 12.75 -33.94 -2.00
C ALA A 21 12.51 -32.71 -1.11
N ILE A 22 13.22 -31.63 -1.38
CA ILE A 22 13.11 -30.35 -0.65
C ILE A 22 11.76 -29.65 -0.87
N ALA A 23 11.25 -29.64 -2.10
CA ALA A 23 9.98 -29.03 -2.46
C ALA A 23 8.75 -29.76 -1.89
N ARG A 24 8.93 -30.98 -1.37
CA ARG A 24 7.89 -31.79 -0.69
C ARG A 24 7.93 -31.67 0.83
N GLN A 25 8.93 -31.01 1.40
CA GLN A 25 8.98 -30.73 2.83
C GLN A 25 7.89 -29.71 3.20
N PRO A 26 7.06 -29.95 4.22
CA PRO A 26 6.01 -29.00 4.63
C PRO A 26 6.53 -27.59 4.94
N ALA A 27 7.79 -27.48 5.39
CA ALA A 27 8.47 -26.21 5.65
C ALA A 27 8.81 -25.40 4.38
N ASN A 28 8.73 -25.99 3.18
CA ASN A 28 8.99 -25.36 1.89
C ASN A 28 7.83 -25.62 0.92
N ARG A 29 6.66 -25.06 1.22
CA ARG A 29 5.51 -25.23 0.33
C ARG A 29 5.83 -24.63 -1.04
N GLY A 30 5.89 -25.48 -2.06
CA GLY A 30 5.94 -25.06 -3.45
C GLY A 30 7.17 -24.27 -3.86
N GLN A 31 8.37 -24.86 -3.76
CA GLN A 31 9.56 -24.25 -4.37
C GLN A 31 9.48 -24.29 -5.90
N THR A 32 9.82 -23.16 -6.55
CA THR A 32 9.98 -23.06 -8.00
C THR A 32 11.33 -22.44 -8.36
N LEU A 33 11.87 -22.85 -9.51
CA LEU A 33 13.10 -22.30 -10.07
C LEU A 33 12.73 -21.39 -11.24
N SER A 34 13.11 -20.13 -11.17
CA SER A 34 12.98 -19.18 -12.28
C SER A 34 14.36 -18.83 -12.83
N ARG A 35 14.45 -18.64 -14.15
CA ARG A 35 15.67 -18.23 -14.85
C ARG A 35 15.42 -16.93 -15.58
N THR A 36 16.27 -15.94 -15.36
CA THR A 36 16.35 -14.75 -16.21
C THR A 36 17.67 -14.74 -16.97
N THR A 37 17.64 -14.15 -18.16
CA THR A 37 18.81 -13.95 -19.00
C THR A 37 19.03 -12.45 -19.18
N GLU A 38 20.17 -11.94 -18.74
CA GLU A 38 20.57 -10.55 -18.91
C GLU A 38 21.92 -10.52 -19.64
N GLY A 39 21.88 -10.28 -20.95
CA GLY A 39 23.05 -10.47 -21.82
C GLY A 39 23.53 -11.92 -21.81
N ASP A 40 24.84 -12.13 -21.62
CA ASP A 40 25.47 -13.46 -21.53
C ASP A 40 25.33 -14.11 -20.13
N ARG A 41 24.63 -13.46 -19.20
CA ARG A 41 24.48 -13.94 -17.82
C ARG A 41 23.16 -14.69 -17.65
N SER A 42 23.24 -15.88 -17.05
CA SER A 42 22.09 -16.64 -16.58
C SER A 42 21.95 -16.45 -15.08
N VAL A 43 20.87 -15.79 -14.65
CA VAL A 43 20.56 -15.59 -13.23
C VAL A 43 19.40 -16.50 -12.85
N TYR A 44 19.59 -17.28 -11.79
CA TYR A 44 18.58 -18.18 -11.25
C TYR A 44 18.02 -17.67 -9.93
N TYR A 45 16.70 -17.77 -9.79
CA TYR A 45 15.92 -17.43 -8.60
C TYR A 45 15.25 -18.68 -8.06
N VAL A 46 15.42 -18.92 -6.77
CA VAL A 46 14.69 -19.94 -6.03
C VAL A 46 13.58 -19.23 -5.28
N VAL A 47 12.36 -19.65 -5.57
CA VAL A 47 11.13 -18.99 -5.15
C VAL A 47 10.38 -19.98 -4.28
N THR A 48 10.13 -19.65 -3.02
CA THR A 48 9.47 -20.57 -2.06
C THR A 48 8.40 -19.84 -1.25
N ASP A 49 7.46 -20.61 -0.72
CA ASP A 49 6.52 -20.23 0.33
C ASP A 49 6.86 -21.02 1.61
N TRP A 50 6.88 -20.39 2.78
CA TRP A 50 7.12 -21.08 4.06
C TRP A 50 6.13 -20.63 5.13
N ASP A 51 5.77 -21.55 6.02
CA ASP A 51 4.70 -21.35 7.00
C ASP A 51 5.14 -20.45 8.18
N ASP A 52 6.40 -20.55 8.65
CA ASP A 52 6.97 -19.72 9.72
C ASP A 52 8.51 -19.71 9.74
N GLU A 53 9.11 -18.65 10.31
CA GLU A 53 10.58 -18.43 10.37
C GLU A 53 11.31 -19.54 11.14
N THR A 54 10.71 -20.10 12.19
CA THR A 54 11.37 -21.10 13.06
C THR A 54 11.50 -22.43 12.32
N SER A 55 10.44 -22.85 11.64
CA SER A 55 10.43 -24.02 10.76
C SER A 55 11.42 -23.86 9.61
N PHE A 56 11.52 -22.66 9.02
CA PHE A 56 12.49 -22.39 7.96
C PHE A 56 13.94 -22.50 8.47
N ARG A 57 14.29 -21.90 9.62
CA ARG A 57 15.65 -22.01 10.18
C ARG A 57 16.03 -23.44 10.52
N THR A 58 15.08 -24.22 11.02
CA THR A 58 15.28 -25.65 11.28
C THR A 58 15.54 -26.41 9.99
N PHE A 59 14.77 -26.13 8.94
CA PHE A 59 14.97 -26.72 7.61
C PHE A 59 16.31 -26.29 6.98
N GLU A 60 16.72 -25.04 7.12
CA GLU A 60 17.98 -24.50 6.55
C GLU A 60 19.21 -25.27 7.05
N LEU A 61 19.11 -25.81 8.27
CA LEU A 61 20.13 -26.61 8.93
C LEU A 61 19.98 -28.13 8.70
N SER A 62 18.93 -28.58 8.01
CA SER A 62 18.72 -29.99 7.72
C SER A 62 19.79 -30.55 6.78
N GLU A 63 20.14 -31.84 6.98
CA GLU A 63 21.13 -32.53 6.14
C GLU A 63 20.76 -32.50 4.65
N GLU A 64 19.46 -32.63 4.33
CA GLU A 64 18.95 -32.56 2.97
C GLU A 64 19.21 -31.20 2.32
N HIS A 65 18.97 -30.10 3.05
CA HIS A 65 19.20 -28.74 2.54
C HIS A 65 20.69 -28.42 2.41
N VAL A 66 21.51 -28.88 3.36
CA VAL A 66 22.97 -28.73 3.31
C VAL A 66 23.57 -29.49 2.12
N GLU A 67 23.14 -30.73 1.88
CA GLU A 67 23.59 -31.53 0.74
C GLU A 67 23.16 -30.89 -0.59
N HIS A 68 21.94 -30.36 -0.66
CA HIS A 68 21.46 -29.61 -1.82
C HIS A 68 22.32 -28.38 -2.12
N ARG A 69 22.63 -27.56 -1.10
CA ARG A 69 23.54 -26.42 -1.25
C ARG A 69 24.93 -26.86 -1.72
N ARG A 70 25.46 -27.95 -1.16
CA ARG A 70 26.77 -28.51 -1.54
C ARG A 70 26.81 -28.95 -3.01
N ARG A 71 25.81 -29.70 -3.47
CA ARG A 71 25.74 -30.21 -4.86
C ARG A 71 25.61 -29.10 -5.90
N LEU A 72 24.92 -28.02 -5.55
CA LEU A 72 24.70 -26.87 -6.44
C LEU A 72 25.84 -25.84 -6.38
N GLY A 73 26.60 -25.80 -5.28
CA GLY A 73 27.71 -24.87 -5.08
C GLY A 73 28.75 -24.89 -6.20
N LYS A 74 29.02 -26.07 -6.77
CA LYS A 74 30.03 -26.25 -7.83
C LYS A 74 29.70 -25.56 -9.17
N TYR A 75 28.45 -25.16 -9.39
CA TYR A 75 28.00 -24.50 -10.62
C TYR A 75 28.00 -22.98 -10.52
N ARG A 76 28.36 -22.41 -9.36
CA ARG A 76 28.19 -20.98 -9.08
C ARG A 76 29.41 -20.17 -9.49
N THR A 77 29.17 -18.94 -9.94
CA THR A 77 30.22 -17.92 -10.14
C THR A 77 30.13 -16.79 -9.12
N HIS A 78 28.91 -16.44 -8.69
CA HIS A 78 28.67 -15.38 -7.71
C HIS A 78 27.30 -15.54 -7.01
N GLY A 79 27.22 -15.04 -5.78
CA GLY A 79 26.02 -15.02 -4.96
C GLY A 79 25.76 -16.31 -4.18
N GLU A 80 25.13 -16.17 -3.01
CA GLU A 80 24.62 -17.31 -2.25
C GLU A 80 23.22 -17.71 -2.76
N MET A 81 22.82 -18.96 -2.48
CA MET A 81 21.40 -19.31 -2.58
C MET A 81 20.71 -18.68 -1.37
N THR A 82 20.29 -17.43 -1.53
CA THR A 82 19.39 -16.80 -0.60
C THR A 82 17.97 -17.15 -1.01
N THR A 83 17.25 -17.74 -0.06
CA THR A 83 15.84 -18.00 -0.20
C THR A 83 15.11 -16.67 -0.12
N THR A 84 14.77 -16.09 -1.27
CA THR A 84 13.92 -14.89 -1.33
C THR A 84 12.46 -15.30 -1.28
N GLN A 85 11.71 -14.64 -0.39
CA GLN A 85 10.26 -14.76 -0.29
C GLN A 85 9.62 -14.49 -1.67
N THR A 86 8.66 -15.32 -2.06
CA THR A 86 7.78 -15.00 -3.19
C THR A 86 6.83 -13.89 -2.79
N VAL A 87 7.22 -12.64 -2.99
CA VAL A 87 6.28 -11.54 -3.13
C VAL A 87 6.10 -11.40 -4.63
N TYR A 88 4.97 -11.85 -5.17
CA TYR A 88 4.70 -11.87 -6.61
C TYR A 88 5.21 -10.62 -7.33
N ASP A 89 6.00 -10.88 -8.37
CA ASP A 89 6.57 -9.94 -9.32
C ASP A 89 5.43 -9.15 -9.99
N ILE A 90 5.25 -7.90 -9.54
CA ILE A 90 4.58 -6.89 -10.35
C ILE A 90 5.65 -6.50 -11.37
N PRO A 91 5.46 -6.74 -12.69
CA PRO A 91 6.45 -6.30 -13.66
C PRO A 91 6.69 -4.79 -13.45
N PRO A 92 7.95 -4.32 -13.41
CA PRO A 92 8.20 -2.90 -13.35
C PRO A 92 7.46 -2.27 -14.52
N VAL A 93 6.59 -1.30 -14.22
CA VAL A 93 6.07 -0.40 -15.24
C VAL A 93 7.30 0.12 -15.99
N PRO A 94 7.36 0.02 -17.34
CA PRO A 94 8.50 0.51 -18.10
C PRO A 94 8.78 1.94 -17.67
N ARG A 95 9.98 2.15 -17.14
CA ARG A 95 10.47 3.45 -16.69
C ARG A 95 10.32 4.40 -17.89
N PRO A 96 9.43 5.42 -17.89
CA PRO A 96 9.68 6.55 -18.77
C PRO A 96 11.06 7.06 -18.37
N ALA A 97 11.93 7.33 -19.34
CA ALA A 97 13.30 7.75 -19.07
C ALA A 97 13.29 8.97 -18.12
N SER A 98 13.50 8.73 -16.82
CA SER A 98 13.78 9.80 -15.89
C SER A 98 15.24 10.13 -16.07
N THR A 99 15.50 11.39 -16.36
CA THR A 99 16.82 12.00 -16.29
C THR A 99 17.29 11.87 -14.84
N THR A 100 17.95 10.76 -14.53
CA THR A 100 18.53 10.54 -13.21
C THR A 100 19.80 11.38 -13.15
N THR A 101 19.73 12.54 -12.50
CA THR A 101 20.94 13.22 -12.04
C THR A 101 21.51 12.36 -10.92
N THR A 102 22.59 11.63 -11.21
CA THR A 102 23.41 10.93 -10.20
C THR A 102 24.18 11.96 -9.38
N GLY A 103 23.49 12.58 -8.41
CA GLY A 103 24.11 13.22 -7.26
C GLY A 103 24.35 12.20 -6.14
N PRO A 104 25.32 12.44 -5.23
CA PRO A 104 25.51 11.57 -4.06
C PRO A 104 24.23 11.53 -3.22
N ALA A 105 23.90 10.37 -2.65
CA ALA A 105 22.79 10.22 -1.72
C ALA A 105 22.91 11.28 -0.61
N PRO A 106 21.89 12.12 -0.36
CA PRO A 106 21.95 13.06 0.74
C PRO A 106 22.07 12.25 2.03
N THR A 107 23.13 12.52 2.79
CA THR A 107 23.34 11.95 4.12
C THR A 107 22.08 12.16 4.96
N ALA A 108 21.56 11.08 5.55
CA ALA A 108 20.46 11.09 6.51
C ALA A 108 20.77 12.09 7.64
N GLY A 109 20.30 13.32 7.46
CA GLY A 109 20.42 14.38 8.43
C GLY A 109 19.19 14.38 9.32
N GLU A 110 19.39 14.34 10.63
CA GLU A 110 18.32 14.54 11.60
C GLU A 110 17.60 15.87 11.32
N ARG A 111 16.32 15.79 10.92
CA ARG A 111 15.44 16.95 10.72
C ARG A 111 14.39 17.04 11.83
N ALA A 112 14.00 18.26 12.17
CA ALA A 112 12.80 18.51 12.94
C ALA A 112 11.59 18.61 11.99
N VAL A 113 10.58 17.77 12.21
CA VAL A 113 9.38 17.69 11.35
C VAL A 113 8.12 17.78 12.19
N ALA A 114 7.16 18.60 11.77
CA ALA A 114 5.83 18.57 12.35
C ALA A 114 4.97 17.52 11.64
N PHE A 115 4.28 16.65 12.38
CA PHE A 115 3.38 15.65 11.79
C PHE A 115 1.96 15.82 12.33
N VAL A 116 1.00 16.10 11.45
CA VAL A 116 -0.39 16.33 11.85
C VAL A 116 -1.32 15.30 11.19
N GLY A 117 -2.02 14.54 12.05
CA GLY A 117 -2.93 13.46 11.66
C GLY A 117 -2.33 12.09 11.93
N LEU A 118 -2.69 11.49 13.06
CA LEU A 118 -2.11 10.24 13.55
C LEU A 118 -3.13 9.10 13.46
N GLY A 119 -3.77 8.97 12.30
CA GLY A 119 -4.61 7.83 11.96
C GLY A 119 -3.78 6.55 11.73
N ASN A 120 -4.40 5.50 11.18
CA ASN A 120 -3.69 4.23 10.94
C ASN A 120 -2.47 4.40 10.03
N MET A 121 -2.61 5.22 8.97
CA MET A 121 -1.50 5.54 8.06
C MET A 121 -0.54 6.55 8.68
N GLY A 122 -1.05 7.70 9.12
CA GLY A 122 -0.22 8.78 9.66
C GLY A 122 0.59 8.39 10.89
N GLY A 123 0.02 7.60 11.82
CA GLY A 123 0.74 7.09 12.98
C GLY A 123 1.87 6.12 12.59
N GLY A 124 1.65 5.28 11.57
CA GLY A 124 2.69 4.41 11.02
C GLY A 124 3.83 5.21 10.38
N MET A 125 3.50 6.17 9.51
CA MET A 125 4.47 7.05 8.85
C MET A 125 5.28 7.88 9.85
N ALA A 126 4.63 8.43 10.88
CA ALA A 126 5.32 9.16 11.94
C ALA A 126 6.30 8.25 12.71
N HIS A 127 5.95 6.99 12.96
CA HIS A 127 6.88 6.04 13.57
C HIS A 127 8.07 5.73 12.64
N ALA A 128 7.84 5.55 11.34
CA ALA A 128 8.91 5.31 10.38
C ALA A 128 9.90 6.49 10.33
N LEU A 129 9.40 7.73 10.42
CA LEU A 129 10.22 8.93 10.53
C LEU A 129 11.06 8.98 11.81
N LEU A 130 10.50 8.56 12.96
CA LEU A 130 11.27 8.44 14.21
C LEU A 130 12.38 7.39 14.09
N ASP A 131 12.06 6.22 13.51
CA ASP A 131 13.03 5.13 13.32
C ASP A 131 14.16 5.53 12.35
N ALA A 132 13.87 6.41 11.39
CA ALA A 132 14.86 7.04 10.51
C ALA A 132 15.70 8.15 11.19
N GLY A 133 15.41 8.46 12.46
CA GLY A 133 16.17 9.42 13.26
C GLY A 133 15.69 10.86 13.18
N HIS A 134 14.50 11.15 12.60
CA HIS A 134 13.95 12.50 12.61
C HIS A 134 13.32 12.84 13.97
N ARG A 135 13.38 14.12 14.37
CA ARG A 135 12.69 14.64 15.56
C ARG A 135 11.28 15.07 15.18
N LEU A 136 10.27 14.52 15.83
CA LEU A 136 8.88 14.85 15.51
C LEU A 136 8.19 15.67 16.58
N THR A 137 7.47 16.71 16.14
CA THR A 137 6.37 17.32 16.91
C THR A 137 5.06 16.87 16.28
N VAL A 138 4.24 16.15 17.05
CA VAL A 138 3.06 15.45 16.52
C VAL A 138 1.77 16.01 17.10
N HIS A 139 0.73 16.03 16.27
CA HIS A 139 -0.62 16.36 16.72
C HIS A 139 -1.68 15.49 16.05
N ASN A 140 -2.71 15.14 16.82
CA ASN A 140 -3.93 14.52 16.31
C ASN A 140 -5.14 14.96 17.13
N ARG A 141 -6.29 15.16 16.46
CA ARG A 141 -7.56 15.52 17.10
C ARG A 141 -7.91 14.63 18.30
N THR A 142 -7.68 13.33 18.18
CA THR A 142 -7.79 12.39 19.30
C THR A 142 -6.42 12.27 19.97
N ALA A 143 -6.23 12.95 21.10
CA ALA A 143 -4.94 13.05 21.80
C ALA A 143 -4.32 11.68 22.13
N ALA A 144 -5.14 10.69 22.50
CA ALA A 144 -4.66 9.34 22.82
C ALA A 144 -3.88 8.66 21.68
N LYS A 145 -4.09 9.07 20.41
CA LYS A 145 -3.34 8.52 19.27
C LYS A 145 -1.89 9.02 19.17
N ALA A 146 -1.54 10.10 19.87
CA ALA A 146 -0.16 10.58 19.93
C ALA A 146 0.70 9.77 20.92
N ARG A 147 0.08 9.09 21.90
CA ARG A 147 0.79 8.42 22.99
C ARG A 147 1.86 7.42 22.52
N PRO A 148 1.59 6.50 21.57
CA PRO A 148 2.62 5.55 21.11
C PRO A 148 3.86 6.23 20.49
N LEU A 149 3.67 7.39 19.85
CA LEU A 149 4.75 8.18 19.25
C LEU A 149 5.53 8.95 20.31
N VAL A 150 4.85 9.48 21.33
CA VAL A 150 5.51 10.12 22.48
C VAL A 150 6.35 9.11 23.24
N ASP A 151 5.82 7.91 23.48
CA ASP A 151 6.56 6.81 24.11
C ASP A 151 7.80 6.40 23.27
N ALA A 152 7.77 6.67 21.96
CA ALA A 152 8.88 6.46 21.02
C ALA A 152 9.76 7.71 20.79
N GLY A 153 9.55 8.81 21.53
CA GLY A 153 10.43 9.98 21.51
C GLY A 153 9.90 11.22 20.75
N ALA A 154 8.67 11.20 20.25
CA ALA A 154 8.03 12.39 19.70
C ALA A 154 7.57 13.37 20.79
N THR A 155 7.44 14.65 20.43
CA THR A 155 6.81 15.68 21.27
C THR A 155 5.36 15.87 20.85
N ALA A 156 4.40 15.72 21.76
CA ALA A 156 2.99 16.01 21.46
C ALA A 156 2.68 17.50 21.60
N ALA A 157 1.96 18.06 20.63
CA ALA A 157 1.44 19.42 20.67
C ALA A 157 -0.07 19.46 20.94
N ALA A 158 -0.56 20.50 21.62
CA ALA A 158 -1.98 20.63 21.97
C ALA A 158 -2.87 20.97 20.76
N GLY A 159 -2.28 21.52 19.69
CA GLY A 159 -2.99 21.84 18.45
C GLY A 159 -2.11 21.80 17.19
N PRO A 160 -2.70 21.82 15.99
CA PRO A 160 -1.96 21.83 14.73
C PRO A 160 -1.00 23.02 14.58
N ALA A 161 -1.46 24.23 14.96
CA ALA A 161 -0.64 25.44 14.91
C ALA A 161 0.58 25.35 15.84
N GLU A 162 0.42 24.74 17.01
CA GLU A 162 1.54 24.52 17.93
C GLU A 162 2.51 23.49 17.37
N ALA A 163 2.00 22.40 16.77
CA ALA A 163 2.85 21.38 16.14
C ALA A 163 3.72 21.96 15.02
N ALA A 164 3.14 22.83 14.18
CA ALA A 164 3.82 23.41 13.03
C ALA A 164 4.79 24.55 13.37
N ARG A 165 4.61 25.23 14.51
CA ARG A 165 5.40 26.42 14.86
C ARG A 165 6.89 26.07 14.93
N GLY A 166 7.72 26.87 14.27
CA GLY A 166 9.18 26.70 14.26
C GLY A 166 9.69 25.54 13.39
N HIS A 167 8.81 24.83 12.68
CA HIS A 167 9.19 23.78 11.73
C HIS A 167 9.14 24.31 10.30
N SER A 168 10.16 23.99 9.51
CA SER A 168 10.20 24.30 8.06
C SER A 168 9.57 23.21 7.20
N VAL A 169 9.31 22.03 7.76
CA VAL A 169 8.61 20.93 7.08
C VAL A 169 7.45 20.42 7.93
N VAL A 170 6.27 20.34 7.33
CA VAL A 170 5.06 19.79 7.95
C VAL A 170 4.53 18.64 7.10
N VAL A 171 4.32 17.48 7.70
CA VAL A 171 3.68 16.33 7.07
C VAL A 171 2.23 16.24 7.54
N LEU A 172 1.29 16.10 6.59
CA LEU A 172 -0.14 15.96 6.86
C LEU A 172 -0.66 14.59 6.46
N SER A 173 -1.53 14.00 7.28
CA SER A 173 -2.30 12.80 6.95
C SER A 173 -3.73 12.90 7.49
N LEU A 174 -4.59 13.57 6.73
CA LEU A 174 -5.95 13.96 7.15
C LEU A 174 -7.03 13.18 6.37
N SER A 175 -8.28 13.19 6.89
CA SER A 175 -9.34 12.31 6.37
C SER A 175 -9.90 12.72 5.00
N ASP A 176 -10.02 14.02 4.78
CA ASP A 176 -10.73 14.63 3.65
C ASP A 176 -10.33 16.10 3.48
N GLU A 177 -10.83 16.70 2.41
CA GLU A 177 -10.56 18.08 2.01
C GLU A 177 -11.01 19.11 3.06
N ALA A 178 -12.13 18.87 3.76
CA ALA A 178 -12.61 19.77 4.81
C ALA A 178 -11.68 19.76 6.02
N ALA A 179 -11.16 18.58 6.41
CA ALA A 179 -10.14 18.46 7.43
C ALA A 179 -8.84 19.17 7.03
N VAL A 180 -8.43 19.08 5.75
CA VAL A 180 -7.28 19.84 5.24
C VAL A 180 -7.54 21.34 5.33
N ASP A 181 -8.72 21.82 4.92
CA ASP A 181 -9.08 23.24 5.01
C ASP A 181 -9.04 23.77 6.45
N GLU A 182 -9.64 23.05 7.39
CA GLU A 182 -9.68 23.43 8.81
C GLU A 182 -8.28 23.44 9.45
N VAL A 183 -7.47 22.43 9.15
CA VAL A 183 -6.18 22.19 9.82
C VAL A 183 -5.05 22.95 9.13
N LEU A 184 -4.84 22.70 7.83
CA LEU A 184 -3.74 23.31 7.09
C LEU A 184 -3.98 24.82 6.96
N PHE A 185 -5.07 25.21 6.31
CA PHE A 185 -5.29 26.61 5.98
C PHE A 185 -5.83 27.42 7.17
N GLY A 186 -6.62 26.80 8.04
CA GLY A 186 -7.16 27.47 9.22
C GLY A 186 -6.15 27.68 10.35
N GLN A 187 -5.15 26.80 10.51
CA GLN A 187 -4.31 26.78 11.72
C GLN A 187 -2.80 26.71 11.44
N ILE A 188 -2.36 25.95 10.43
CA ILE A 188 -0.93 25.74 10.16
C ILE A 188 -0.33 26.85 9.29
N VAL A 189 -0.98 27.22 8.18
CA VAL A 189 -0.48 28.26 7.26
C VAL A 189 -0.15 29.58 7.97
N PRO A 190 -0.98 30.11 8.90
CA PRO A 190 -0.70 31.38 9.58
C PRO A 190 0.56 31.39 10.46
N VAL A 191 1.10 30.22 10.83
CA VAL A 191 2.25 30.11 11.74
C VAL A 191 3.53 29.62 11.07
N LEU A 192 3.47 29.26 9.79
CA LEU A 192 4.63 28.81 9.03
C LEU A 192 5.45 29.99 8.52
N ALA A 193 6.77 29.83 8.53
CA ALA A 193 7.67 30.79 7.90
C ALA A 193 7.59 30.68 6.36
N PRO A 194 7.75 31.78 5.61
CA PRO A 194 7.86 31.73 4.16
C PRO A 194 8.92 30.72 3.69
N GLY A 195 8.61 29.99 2.62
CA GLY A 195 9.45 28.94 2.06
C GLY A 195 9.31 27.56 2.73
N SER A 196 8.54 27.44 3.82
CA SER A 196 8.28 26.14 4.47
C SER A 196 7.55 25.18 3.51
N ILE A 197 7.83 23.89 3.64
CA ILE A 197 7.30 22.82 2.80
C ILE A 197 6.20 22.05 3.54
N VAL A 198 5.04 21.92 2.91
CA VAL A 198 3.95 21.06 3.35
C VAL A 198 3.95 19.79 2.50
N VAL A 199 4.26 18.65 3.13
CA VAL A 199 4.16 17.31 2.54
C VAL A 199 2.78 16.76 2.86
N ASP A 200 1.88 16.76 1.87
CA ASP A 200 0.49 16.36 2.08
C ASP A 200 0.24 14.94 1.56
N THR A 201 0.01 14.02 2.51
CA THR A 201 -0.29 12.60 2.23
C THR A 201 -1.79 12.29 2.24
N SER A 202 -2.64 13.31 2.41
CA SER A 202 -4.10 13.16 2.50
C SER A 202 -4.69 12.80 1.13
N THR A 203 -5.69 11.92 1.10
CA THR A 203 -6.41 11.61 -0.15
C THR A 203 -7.48 12.68 -0.41
N VAL A 204 -7.29 13.46 -1.47
CA VAL A 204 -8.16 14.56 -1.93
C VAL A 204 -8.43 14.43 -3.44
N SER A 205 -9.37 15.19 -3.98
CA SER A 205 -9.56 15.28 -5.44
C SER A 205 -8.35 15.94 -6.13
N PRO A 206 -8.09 15.62 -7.41
CA PRO A 206 -7.05 16.27 -8.20
C PRO A 206 -7.27 17.78 -8.34
N GLU A 207 -8.53 18.22 -8.46
CA GLU A 207 -8.87 19.64 -8.50
C GLU A 207 -8.55 20.34 -7.18
N TYR A 208 -8.95 19.75 -6.05
CA TYR A 208 -8.59 20.28 -4.74
C TYR A 208 -7.07 20.34 -4.56
N ALA A 209 -6.34 19.30 -5.00
CA ALA A 209 -4.89 19.30 -4.94
C ALA A 209 -4.29 20.48 -5.74
N ARG A 210 -4.76 20.76 -6.97
CA ARG A 210 -4.30 21.94 -7.72
C ARG A 210 -4.58 23.25 -6.97
N LYS A 211 -5.78 23.40 -6.41
CA LYS A 211 -6.18 24.60 -5.64
C LYS A 211 -5.36 24.77 -4.36
N ALA A 212 -5.11 23.69 -3.63
CA ALA A 212 -4.32 23.71 -2.40
C ALA A 212 -2.84 24.08 -2.67
N ALA A 213 -2.27 23.59 -3.77
CA ALA A 213 -0.93 23.99 -4.21
C ALA A 213 -0.87 25.51 -4.51
N ALA A 214 -1.85 26.05 -5.26
CA ALA A 214 -1.91 27.48 -5.55
C ALA A 214 -2.07 28.33 -4.28
N ARG A 215 -2.98 27.96 -3.36
CA ARG A 215 -3.20 28.67 -2.09
C ARG A 215 -1.95 28.71 -1.20
N LEU A 216 -1.16 27.62 -1.17
CA LEU A 216 0.11 27.60 -0.45
C LEU A 216 1.14 28.51 -1.11
N ALA A 217 1.24 28.49 -2.45
CA ALA A 217 2.14 29.36 -3.19
C ALA A 217 1.81 30.86 -2.97
N ASP A 218 0.52 31.24 -2.96
CA ASP A 218 0.06 32.60 -2.66
C ASP A 218 0.43 33.04 -1.24
N ALA A 219 0.54 32.09 -0.30
CA ALA A 219 1.01 32.32 1.06
C ALA A 219 2.55 32.30 1.19
N GLY A 220 3.28 32.16 0.08
CA GLY A 220 4.74 32.03 0.09
C GLY A 220 5.24 30.69 0.62
N LEU A 221 4.41 29.65 0.61
CA LEU A 221 4.72 28.30 1.07
C LEU A 221 4.83 27.33 -0.11
N ARG A 222 5.46 26.19 0.14
CA ARG A 222 5.71 25.13 -0.86
C ARG A 222 4.89 23.90 -0.53
N ARG A 223 4.49 23.16 -1.57
CA ARG A 223 3.72 21.93 -1.40
C ARG A 223 4.35 20.78 -2.15
N VAL A 224 4.56 19.68 -1.43
CA VAL A 224 4.79 18.36 -2.00
C VAL A 224 3.51 17.56 -1.79
N GLU A 225 2.76 17.35 -2.86
CA GLU A 225 1.69 16.35 -2.86
C GLU A 225 2.37 14.97 -2.82
N ALA A 226 2.05 14.14 -1.83
CA ALA A 226 2.73 12.87 -1.56
C ALA A 226 1.71 11.76 -1.27
N CYS A 227 0.94 11.37 -2.27
CA CYS A 227 -0.08 10.33 -2.10
C CYS A 227 0.56 8.95 -1.86
N VAL A 228 0.09 8.24 -0.84
CA VAL A 228 0.65 6.95 -0.44
C VAL A 228 -0.23 5.75 -0.80
N VAL A 229 0.40 4.64 -1.19
CA VAL A 229 -0.26 3.36 -1.45
C VAL A 229 0.41 2.27 -0.63
N GLY A 230 -0.41 1.57 0.15
CA GLY A 230 0.01 0.49 1.03
C GLY A 230 -1.01 0.27 2.14
N ASN A 231 -0.59 -0.39 3.21
CA ASN A 231 -1.39 -0.65 4.39
C ASN A 231 -0.72 -0.09 5.66
N PRO A 232 -1.42 -0.09 6.82
CA PRO A 232 -0.85 0.44 8.07
C PRO A 232 0.45 -0.24 8.54
N PHE A 233 0.64 -1.52 8.25
CA PHE A 233 1.89 -2.22 8.59
C PHE A 233 3.05 -1.71 7.74
N GLN A 234 2.84 -1.58 6.43
CA GLN A 234 3.82 -1.00 5.51
C GLN A 234 4.14 0.46 5.86
N ALA A 235 3.15 1.22 6.35
CA ALA A 235 3.38 2.57 6.85
C ALA A 235 4.31 2.59 8.06
N ARG A 236 4.12 1.68 9.02
CA ARG A 236 4.98 1.53 10.21
C ARG A 236 6.40 1.11 9.84
N GLU A 237 6.56 0.28 8.81
CA GLU A 237 7.85 -0.23 8.34
C GLU A 237 8.59 0.71 7.36
N GLY A 238 8.00 1.84 6.98
CA GLY A 238 8.60 2.72 5.96
C GLY A 238 8.62 2.10 4.55
N LYS A 239 7.65 1.24 4.23
CA LYS A 239 7.57 0.48 2.97
C LYS A 239 6.36 0.82 2.11
N LEU A 240 5.88 2.07 2.21
CA LEU A 240 4.84 2.55 1.31
C LEU A 240 5.40 2.79 -0.09
N ARG A 241 4.51 2.81 -1.08
CA ARG A 241 4.79 3.45 -2.36
C ARG A 241 4.29 4.89 -2.28
N VAL A 242 5.16 5.84 -2.56
CA VAL A 242 4.90 7.27 -2.42
C VAL A 242 4.92 7.89 -3.82
N TYR A 243 3.78 8.45 -4.22
CA TYR A 243 3.64 9.13 -5.49
C TYR A 243 3.60 10.63 -5.22
N THR A 244 4.58 11.35 -5.76
CA THR A 244 4.69 12.79 -5.54
C THR A 244 4.27 13.61 -6.76
N SER A 245 3.81 14.82 -6.52
CA SER A 245 3.51 15.83 -7.54
C SER A 245 3.77 17.23 -7.00
N GLY A 246 3.98 18.19 -7.90
CA GLY A 246 4.40 19.55 -7.58
C GLY A 246 5.75 19.89 -8.21
N ALA A 247 6.47 20.80 -7.57
CA ALA A 247 7.83 21.15 -7.97
C ALA A 247 8.79 19.99 -7.64
N GLU A 248 9.55 19.51 -8.63
CA GLU A 248 10.50 18.41 -8.45
C GLU A 248 11.58 18.76 -7.42
N GLN A 249 12.06 20.01 -7.42
CA GLN A 249 13.04 20.48 -6.42
C GLN A 249 12.51 20.46 -4.99
N ASP A 250 11.19 20.62 -4.79
CA ASP A 250 10.57 20.60 -3.46
C ASP A 250 10.54 19.16 -2.94
N ALA A 251 10.19 18.20 -3.79
CA ALA A 251 10.24 16.78 -3.45
C ALA A 251 11.68 16.31 -3.18
N ALA A 252 12.65 16.76 -3.97
CA ALA A 252 14.06 16.45 -3.76
C ALA A 252 14.59 17.01 -2.42
N GLU A 253 14.12 18.19 -2.00
CA GLU A 253 14.53 18.81 -0.74
C GLU A 253 14.03 18.05 0.50
N VAL A 254 12.92 17.31 0.39
CA VAL A 254 12.37 16.47 1.46
C VAL A 254 12.51 14.98 1.16
N ALA A 255 13.45 14.60 0.29
CA ALA A 255 13.66 13.19 -0.09
C ALA A 255 13.92 12.28 1.12
N ASP A 256 14.63 12.78 2.13
CA ASP A 256 14.87 12.05 3.39
C ASP A 256 13.57 11.68 4.12
N ILE A 257 12.56 12.56 4.09
CA ILE A 257 11.24 12.30 4.68
C ILE A 257 10.45 11.31 3.82
N LEU A 258 10.50 11.45 2.49
CA LEU A 258 9.79 10.59 1.56
C LEU A 258 10.34 9.15 1.56
N ASP A 259 11.67 9.01 1.60
CA ASP A 259 12.39 7.74 1.65
C ASP A 259 12.22 7.06 3.02
N ALA A 260 12.08 7.82 4.11
CA ALA A 260 11.81 7.25 5.43
C ALA A 260 10.43 6.58 5.53
N ILE A 261 9.42 7.07 4.79
CA ILE A 261 8.06 6.52 4.82
C ILE A 261 7.79 5.50 3.71
N GLY A 262 8.68 5.39 2.71
CA GLY A 262 8.44 4.64 1.50
C GLY A 262 9.64 3.86 0.97
N SER A 263 9.37 2.68 0.40
CA SER A 263 10.39 1.88 -0.31
C SER A 263 10.50 2.24 -1.79
N GLU A 264 9.55 3.03 -2.31
CA GLU A 264 9.53 3.55 -3.68
C GLU A 264 8.94 4.95 -3.67
N VAL A 265 9.67 5.92 -4.24
CA VAL A 265 9.22 7.30 -4.41
C VAL A 265 9.24 7.64 -5.90
N LEU A 266 8.10 8.03 -6.46
CA LEU A 266 7.96 8.38 -7.87
C LEU A 266 7.35 9.77 -8.03
N HIS A 267 8.05 10.67 -8.73
CA HIS A 267 7.54 11.99 -9.08
C HIS A 267 6.74 11.92 -10.40
N LEU A 268 5.52 12.44 -10.38
CA LEU A 268 4.55 12.35 -11.48
C LEU A 268 4.30 13.68 -12.20
N GLY A 269 5.00 14.75 -11.81
CA GLY A 269 4.89 16.06 -12.43
C GLY A 269 3.88 16.97 -11.71
N ALA A 270 2.97 17.58 -12.46
CA ALA A 270 2.15 18.69 -11.97
C ALA A 270 1.18 18.30 -10.83
N PRO A 271 0.82 19.24 -9.93
CA PRO A 271 -0.17 19.00 -8.87
C PRO A 271 -1.49 18.39 -9.39
N GLY A 272 -2.04 17.47 -8.61
CA GLY A 272 -3.22 16.67 -8.89
C GLY A 272 -2.92 15.33 -9.56
N THR A 273 -1.74 15.14 -10.14
CA THR A 273 -1.41 13.89 -10.86
C THR A 273 -1.29 12.69 -9.91
N ALA A 274 -0.63 12.87 -8.76
CA ALA A 274 -0.55 11.83 -7.73
C ALA A 274 -1.92 11.53 -7.11
N ALA A 275 -2.77 12.53 -6.90
CA ALA A 275 -4.14 12.36 -6.46
C ALA A 275 -4.95 11.52 -7.47
N THR A 276 -4.87 11.81 -8.77
CA THR A 276 -5.54 11.00 -9.81
C THR A 276 -5.08 9.55 -9.74
N LEU A 277 -3.76 9.29 -9.69
CA LEU A 277 -3.24 7.92 -9.59
C LEU A 277 -3.69 7.22 -8.31
N LYS A 278 -3.70 7.92 -7.18
CA LYS A 278 -4.17 7.41 -5.90
C LYS A 278 -5.64 7.00 -5.95
N LEU A 279 -6.49 7.82 -6.58
CA LEU A 279 -7.90 7.52 -6.77
C LEU A 279 -8.10 6.30 -7.68
N ILE A 280 -7.30 6.14 -8.74
CA ILE A 280 -7.29 4.93 -9.57
C ILE A 280 -7.00 3.68 -8.74
N PHE A 281 -5.97 3.70 -7.87
CA PHE A 281 -5.67 2.57 -6.99
C PHE A 281 -6.84 2.23 -6.05
N ASN A 282 -7.51 3.25 -5.51
CA ASN A 282 -8.63 3.05 -4.60
C ASN A 282 -9.90 2.56 -5.32
N LEU A 283 -10.15 2.99 -6.56
CA LEU A 283 -11.21 2.42 -7.42
C LEU A 283 -10.99 0.93 -7.63
N LEU A 284 -9.77 0.53 -7.99
CA LEU A 284 -9.42 -0.88 -8.16
C LEU A 284 -9.61 -1.67 -6.86
N LEU A 285 -9.22 -1.09 -5.71
CA LEU A 285 -9.39 -1.73 -4.41
C LEU A 285 -10.89 -1.95 -4.11
N GLY A 286 -11.71 -0.91 -4.25
CA GLY A 286 -13.15 -0.97 -3.99
C GLY A 286 -13.85 -2.00 -4.87
N ALA A 287 -13.54 -2.01 -6.17
CA ALA A 287 -14.09 -2.99 -7.11
C ALA A 287 -13.72 -4.43 -6.73
N GLN A 288 -12.47 -4.69 -6.35
CA GLN A 288 -12.03 -6.04 -5.94
C GLN A 288 -12.74 -6.53 -4.67
N VAL A 289 -12.96 -5.64 -3.70
CA VAL A 289 -13.69 -5.97 -2.47
C VAL A 289 -15.15 -6.27 -2.76
N ALA A 290 -15.80 -5.47 -3.61
CA ALA A 290 -17.19 -5.68 -4.02
C ALA A 290 -17.35 -6.99 -4.79
N SER A 291 -16.53 -7.24 -5.81
CA SER A 291 -16.58 -8.47 -6.59
C SER A 291 -16.35 -9.72 -5.74
N LEU A 292 -15.42 -9.68 -4.77
CA LEU A 292 -15.23 -10.78 -3.82
C LEU A 292 -16.47 -10.99 -2.95
N SER A 293 -17.06 -9.90 -2.46
CA SER A 293 -18.25 -9.94 -1.61
C SER A 293 -19.45 -10.58 -2.34
N GLU A 294 -19.70 -10.17 -3.59
CA GLU A 294 -20.77 -10.73 -4.42
C GLU A 294 -20.53 -12.20 -4.78
N ALA A 295 -19.30 -12.56 -5.17
CA ALA A 295 -18.96 -13.94 -5.49
C ALA A 295 -19.18 -14.88 -4.29
N VAL A 296 -18.81 -14.43 -3.09
CA VAL A 296 -19.01 -15.21 -1.86
C VAL A 296 -20.49 -15.30 -1.49
N ALA A 297 -21.23 -14.19 -1.58
CA ALA A 297 -22.68 -14.18 -1.33
C ALA A 297 -23.43 -15.15 -2.27
N TYR A 298 -23.07 -15.16 -3.55
CA TYR A 298 -23.59 -16.11 -4.54
C TYR A 298 -23.26 -17.56 -4.16
N GLY A 299 -21.98 -17.85 -3.89
CA GLY A 299 -21.54 -19.22 -3.57
C GLY A 299 -22.19 -19.78 -2.31
N VAL A 300 -22.33 -18.96 -1.26
CA VAL A 300 -23.05 -19.34 -0.04
C VAL A 300 -24.52 -19.66 -0.34
N ARG A 301 -25.19 -18.83 -1.15
CA ARG A 301 -26.57 -19.09 -1.56
C ARG A 301 -26.72 -20.33 -2.45
N ALA A 302 -25.68 -20.67 -3.22
CA ALA A 302 -25.60 -21.91 -3.98
C ALA A 302 -25.28 -23.14 -3.11
N GLY A 303 -25.13 -22.99 -1.79
CA GLY A 303 -24.89 -24.08 -0.84
C GLY A 303 -23.42 -24.39 -0.57
N LEU A 304 -22.49 -23.53 -0.99
CA LEU A 304 -21.08 -23.67 -0.65
C LEU A 304 -20.79 -23.15 0.76
N ASP A 305 -19.85 -23.79 1.44
CA ASP A 305 -19.32 -23.30 2.71
C ASP A 305 -18.51 -22.01 2.51
N ARG A 306 -18.82 -20.98 3.31
CA ARG A 306 -18.22 -19.64 3.20
C ARG A 306 -16.70 -19.67 3.37
N ASP A 307 -16.21 -20.40 4.37
CA ASP A 307 -14.78 -20.43 4.70
C ASP A 307 -13.98 -21.17 3.63
N ARG A 308 -14.48 -22.32 3.17
CA ARG A 308 -13.89 -23.07 2.05
C ARG A 308 -13.89 -22.24 0.77
N LEU A 309 -14.96 -21.49 0.50
CA LEU A 309 -15.05 -20.64 -0.68
C LEU A 309 -14.03 -19.49 -0.63
N LEU A 310 -13.94 -18.78 0.49
CA LEU A 310 -12.95 -17.71 0.70
C LEU A 310 -11.52 -18.24 0.59
N ALA A 311 -11.23 -19.40 1.19
CA ALA A 311 -9.93 -20.05 1.08
C ALA A 311 -9.60 -20.48 -0.35
N ALA A 312 -10.57 -21.06 -1.07
CA ALA A 312 -10.40 -21.49 -2.46
C ALA A 312 -10.14 -20.30 -3.39
N VAL A 313 -10.88 -19.20 -3.23
CA VAL A 313 -10.66 -17.97 -4.01
C VAL A 313 -9.28 -17.40 -3.70
N ALA A 314 -8.93 -17.22 -2.41
CA ALA A 314 -7.65 -16.65 -2.00
C ALA A 314 -6.44 -17.47 -2.49
N GLY A 315 -6.55 -18.80 -2.51
CA GLY A 315 -5.52 -19.71 -3.01
C GLY A 315 -5.47 -19.86 -4.54
N SER A 316 -6.41 -19.26 -5.26
CA SER A 316 -6.47 -19.38 -6.72
C SER A 316 -5.59 -18.37 -7.45
N GLY A 317 -5.23 -18.67 -8.70
CA GLY A 317 -4.55 -17.73 -9.60
C GLY A 317 -5.38 -16.51 -10.00
N PHE A 318 -6.69 -16.48 -9.68
CA PHE A 318 -7.56 -15.34 -9.92
C PHE A 318 -7.50 -14.29 -8.80
N SER A 319 -6.91 -14.62 -7.64
CA SER A 319 -6.86 -13.70 -6.50
C SER A 319 -5.68 -12.75 -6.58
N SER A 320 -5.99 -11.46 -6.47
CA SER A 320 -4.99 -10.42 -6.18
C SER A 320 -4.55 -10.45 -4.71
N LEU A 321 -3.49 -9.69 -4.38
CA LEU A 321 -3.06 -9.47 -2.99
C LEU A 321 -4.17 -8.81 -2.14
N VAL A 322 -4.93 -7.88 -2.72
CA VAL A 322 -6.07 -7.24 -2.05
C VAL A 322 -7.13 -8.28 -1.70
N MET A 323 -7.49 -9.15 -2.67
CA MET A 323 -8.49 -10.18 -2.43
C MET A 323 -8.04 -11.18 -1.36
N ARG A 324 -6.78 -11.63 -1.36
CA ARG A 324 -6.26 -12.54 -0.30
C ARG A 324 -6.34 -11.91 1.08
N PHE A 325 -5.85 -10.67 1.20
CA PHE A 325 -5.87 -9.95 2.47
C PHE A 325 -7.29 -9.76 2.99
N ARG A 326 -8.22 -9.35 2.11
CA ARG A 326 -9.61 -9.07 2.47
C ARG A 326 -10.40 -10.36 2.74
N ALA A 327 -10.11 -11.44 2.02
CA ALA A 327 -10.71 -12.75 2.23
C ALA A 327 -10.45 -13.27 3.65
N GLU A 328 -9.25 -13.06 4.19
CA GLU A 328 -8.94 -13.48 5.57
C GLU A 328 -9.75 -12.70 6.62
N LEU A 329 -9.96 -11.39 6.41
CA LEU A 329 -10.83 -10.59 7.28
C LEU A 329 -12.29 -11.05 7.19
N MET A 330 -12.77 -11.31 5.98
CA MET A 330 -14.11 -11.82 5.72
C MET A 330 -14.31 -13.22 6.30
N ARG A 331 -13.29 -14.08 6.29
CA ARG A 331 -13.35 -15.43 6.85
C ARG A 331 -13.47 -15.39 8.37
N LYS A 332 -12.73 -14.49 9.02
CA LYS A 332 -12.79 -14.29 10.48
C LYS A 332 -14.05 -13.53 10.94
N GLY A 333 -14.74 -12.84 10.04
CA GLY A 333 -15.81 -11.92 10.40
C GLY A 333 -15.34 -10.75 11.26
N THR A 334 -14.04 -10.41 11.19
CA THR A 334 -13.41 -9.38 12.01
C THR A 334 -13.13 -8.15 11.16
N TYR A 335 -13.94 -7.10 11.36
CA TYR A 335 -13.83 -5.84 10.61
C TYR A 335 -13.31 -4.67 11.48
N GLU A 336 -12.96 -4.94 12.73
CA GLU A 336 -12.43 -3.96 13.68
C GLU A 336 -11.17 -4.51 14.36
N PRO A 337 -10.11 -3.67 14.54
CA PRO A 337 -9.99 -2.32 14.00
C PRO A 337 -9.91 -2.32 12.46
N ALA A 338 -10.47 -1.29 11.83
CA ALA A 338 -10.48 -1.20 10.38
C ALA A 338 -9.09 -0.91 9.82
N PHE A 339 -8.65 -1.68 8.81
CA PHE A 339 -7.44 -1.34 8.04
C PHE A 339 -7.72 -0.20 7.07
N PHE A 340 -8.90 -0.21 6.47
CA PHE A 340 -9.42 0.92 5.69
C PHE A 340 -10.93 1.05 5.90
N ARG A 341 -11.36 2.15 6.53
CA ARG A 341 -12.76 2.35 6.92
C ARG A 341 -13.68 2.47 5.71
N SER A 342 -14.86 1.87 5.77
CA SER A 342 -15.88 1.94 4.72
C SER A 342 -16.28 3.38 4.36
N THR A 343 -16.36 4.30 5.34
CA THR A 343 -16.60 5.73 5.07
C THR A 343 -15.50 6.36 4.22
N LEU A 344 -14.24 5.96 4.41
CA LEU A 344 -13.14 6.48 3.60
C LEU A 344 -13.12 5.87 2.21
N MET A 345 -13.48 4.59 2.09
CA MET A 345 -13.65 3.94 0.79
C MET A 345 -14.76 4.61 -0.04
N GLU A 346 -15.95 4.83 0.55
CA GLU A 346 -17.04 5.53 -0.12
C GLU A 346 -16.60 6.91 -0.62
N LYS A 347 -15.94 7.68 0.25
CA LYS A 347 -15.41 9.01 -0.08
C LYS A 347 -14.43 8.93 -1.24
N ASP A 348 -13.44 8.04 -1.19
CA ASP A 348 -12.43 7.93 -2.25
C ASP A 348 -13.04 7.47 -3.59
N LEU A 349 -14.03 6.56 -3.57
CA LEU A 349 -14.78 6.18 -4.76
C LEU A 349 -15.56 7.36 -5.34
N ARG A 350 -16.24 8.14 -4.50
CA ARG A 350 -16.96 9.36 -4.92
C ARG A 350 -16.02 10.36 -5.60
N LEU A 351 -14.89 10.69 -4.96
CA LEU A 351 -13.90 11.62 -5.53
C LEU A 351 -13.41 11.17 -6.90
N ALA A 352 -13.18 9.86 -7.06
CA ALA A 352 -12.69 9.31 -8.32
C ALA A 352 -13.75 9.32 -9.43
N ILE A 353 -15.02 9.02 -9.09
CA ILE A 353 -16.14 9.09 -10.02
C ILE A 353 -16.39 10.54 -10.46
N ASP A 354 -16.38 11.48 -9.52
CA ASP A 354 -16.57 12.91 -9.82
C ASP A 354 -15.44 13.44 -10.72
N ASP A 355 -14.17 13.09 -10.44
CA ASP A 355 -13.01 13.45 -11.27
C ASP A 355 -13.07 12.81 -12.67
N ALA A 356 -13.43 11.53 -12.77
CA ALA A 356 -13.61 10.85 -14.04
C ALA A 356 -14.71 11.51 -14.89
N ALA A 357 -15.85 11.86 -14.28
CA ALA A 357 -16.93 12.56 -14.97
C ALA A 357 -16.48 13.93 -15.50
N ALA A 358 -15.69 14.68 -14.73
CA ALA A 358 -15.11 15.95 -15.16
C ALA A 358 -14.15 15.83 -16.36
N THR A 359 -13.58 14.64 -16.59
CA THR A 359 -12.74 14.31 -17.76
C THR A 359 -13.50 13.65 -18.91
N GLY A 360 -14.82 13.48 -18.79
CA GLY A 360 -15.67 12.86 -19.80
C GLY A 360 -15.67 11.33 -19.80
N VAL A 361 -15.16 10.70 -18.72
CA VAL A 361 -15.13 9.24 -18.56
C VAL A 361 -16.20 8.80 -17.56
N ALA A 362 -17.13 7.95 -18.00
CA ALA A 362 -18.11 7.33 -17.12
C ALA A 362 -17.57 6.02 -16.52
N LEU A 363 -17.84 5.78 -15.23
CA LEU A 363 -17.39 4.60 -14.48
C LEU A 363 -18.57 3.79 -13.92
N PRO A 364 -19.46 3.23 -14.77
CA PRO A 364 -20.74 2.65 -14.33
C PRO A 364 -20.60 1.46 -13.36
N VAL A 365 -19.53 0.66 -13.48
CA VAL A 365 -19.23 -0.40 -12.52
C VAL A 365 -18.95 0.19 -11.15
N LEU A 366 -18.16 1.26 -11.09
CA LEU A 366 -17.73 1.88 -9.85
C LEU A 366 -18.86 2.68 -9.19
N ASP A 367 -19.82 3.23 -9.96
CA ASP A 367 -21.04 3.81 -9.42
C ASP A 367 -21.81 2.80 -8.56
N THR A 368 -21.95 1.57 -9.05
CA THR A 368 -22.62 0.48 -8.33
C THR A 368 -21.83 0.10 -7.07
N VAL A 369 -20.50 -0.03 -7.20
CA VAL A 369 -19.62 -0.32 -6.05
C VAL A 369 -19.72 0.76 -4.98
N ARG A 370 -19.70 2.05 -5.38
CA ARG A 370 -19.86 3.18 -4.44
C ARG A 370 -21.21 3.13 -3.73
N ALA A 371 -22.29 2.83 -4.45
CA ALA A 371 -23.62 2.69 -3.85
C ALA A 371 -23.65 1.60 -2.76
N GLY A 372 -22.94 0.48 -2.97
CA GLY A 372 -22.76 -0.55 -1.94
C GLY A 372 -22.07 -0.02 -0.68
N PHE A 373 -20.96 0.71 -0.82
CA PHE A 373 -20.29 1.32 0.33
C PHE A 373 -21.13 2.43 0.99
N ALA A 374 -21.91 3.19 0.23
CA ALA A 374 -22.86 4.16 0.78
C ALA A 374 -23.93 3.46 1.63
N ALA A 375 -24.42 2.29 1.21
CA ALA A 375 -25.36 1.49 2.01
C ALA A 375 -24.73 0.99 3.32
N VAL A 376 -23.47 0.53 3.29
CA VAL A 376 -22.71 0.15 4.51
C VAL A 376 -22.63 1.33 5.49
N VAL A 377 -22.33 2.53 4.99
CA VAL A 377 -22.24 3.74 5.81
C VAL A 377 -23.61 4.10 6.39
N ALA A 378 -24.67 4.07 5.57
CA ALA A 378 -26.04 4.35 6.01
C ALA A 378 -26.55 3.35 7.07
N ALA A 379 -26.07 2.10 7.02
CA ALA A 379 -26.37 1.08 8.01
C ALA A 379 -25.58 1.21 9.34
N GLY A 380 -24.72 2.23 9.48
CA GLY A 380 -23.95 2.50 10.70
C GLY A 380 -22.59 1.79 10.76
N ASP A 381 -22.21 1.04 9.73
CA ASP A 381 -20.97 0.25 9.68
C ASP A 381 -19.80 1.00 9.02
N GLY A 382 -19.91 2.32 8.85
CA GLY A 382 -18.90 3.16 8.20
C GLY A 382 -17.51 3.14 8.84
N ASN A 383 -17.43 2.87 10.15
CA ASN A 383 -16.15 2.77 10.87
C ASN A 383 -15.49 1.39 10.80
N LYS A 384 -16.21 0.36 10.33
CA LYS A 384 -15.65 -0.96 10.10
C LYS A 384 -14.80 -0.97 8.82
N ASP A 385 -13.97 -1.99 8.71
CA ASP A 385 -13.16 -2.22 7.53
C ASP A 385 -14.02 -2.40 6.27
N ALA A 386 -13.52 -1.92 5.12
CA ALA A 386 -14.18 -2.05 3.82
C ALA A 386 -14.61 -3.49 3.48
N SER A 387 -13.93 -4.51 4.01
CA SER A 387 -14.35 -5.91 3.90
C SER A 387 -15.74 -6.20 4.46
N VAL A 388 -16.30 -5.33 5.33
CA VAL A 388 -17.65 -5.51 5.89
C VAL A 388 -18.74 -5.46 4.82
N LEU A 389 -18.44 -4.95 3.62
CA LEU A 389 -19.37 -4.93 2.48
C LEU A 389 -19.99 -6.32 2.21
N ILE A 390 -19.27 -7.40 2.48
CA ILE A 390 -19.79 -8.78 2.37
C ILE A 390 -21.04 -9.03 3.24
N GLU A 391 -21.14 -8.40 4.40
CA GLU A 391 -22.28 -8.54 5.32
C GLU A 391 -23.49 -7.69 4.89
N HIS A 392 -23.27 -6.73 3.97
CA HIS A 392 -24.30 -5.85 3.41
C HIS A 392 -24.70 -6.26 2.00
N THR A 393 -24.04 -7.27 1.42
CA THR A 393 -24.36 -7.77 0.09
C THR A 393 -25.65 -8.60 0.18
N THR A 394 -26.80 -7.94 0.02
CA THR A 394 -28.09 -8.63 0.05
C THR A 394 -28.23 -9.53 -1.18
N ALA A 395 -28.48 -10.82 -0.96
CA ALA A 395 -28.81 -11.78 -2.01
C ALA A 395 -30.22 -11.57 -2.63
N ALA A 396 -30.69 -10.32 -2.69
CA ALA A 396 -32.01 -9.97 -3.19
C ALA A 396 -31.91 -9.47 -4.64
N VAL A 397 -31.62 -10.39 -5.56
CA VAL A 397 -32.16 -10.25 -6.91
C VAL A 397 -33.63 -10.70 -6.80
N PRO A 398 -34.63 -9.86 -7.13
CA PRO A 398 -36.01 -10.33 -7.26
C PRO A 398 -36.00 -11.52 -8.21
N ALA A 399 -36.69 -12.61 -7.86
CA ALA A 399 -36.79 -13.76 -8.74
C ALA A 399 -37.12 -13.30 -10.18
N PRO A 400 -36.43 -13.81 -11.22
CA PRO A 400 -36.77 -13.45 -12.58
C PRO A 400 -38.26 -13.72 -12.77
N ARG A 401 -39.03 -12.71 -13.18
CA ARG A 401 -40.44 -12.89 -13.53
C ARG A 401 -40.50 -13.98 -14.58
N THR A 402 -41.17 -15.09 -14.27
CA THR A 402 -41.48 -16.13 -15.22
C THR A 402 -42.26 -15.51 -16.39
N PRO A 403 -41.94 -15.83 -17.66
CA PRO A 403 -42.76 -15.39 -18.78
C PRO A 403 -44.13 -16.06 -18.65
N GLY A 404 -45.10 -15.34 -18.07
CA GLY A 404 -46.40 -15.87 -17.70
C GLY A 404 -47.26 -14.88 -16.89
N ASP A 405 -46.65 -13.96 -16.14
CA ASP A 405 -47.39 -12.96 -15.36
C ASP A 405 -47.71 -11.69 -16.17
N ALA A 406 -48.27 -11.89 -17.36
CA ALA A 406 -49.00 -10.86 -18.08
C ALA A 406 -50.41 -11.41 -18.33
N SER A 407 -51.33 -11.05 -17.44
CA SER A 407 -52.76 -11.14 -17.65
C SER A 407 -53.44 -9.90 -17.10
#